data_AF-A0A2V6NM47-F1
#
_entry.id   AF-A0A2V6NM47-F1
#
_cell.length_a   1.000
_cell.length_b   1.000
_cell.length_c   1.000
_cell.angle_alpha   90.00
_cell.angle_beta   90.00
_cell.angle_gamma   90.00
#
_symmetry.space_group_name_H-M   'P 1'
#
loop_
_entity.id
_entity.type
_entity.pdbx_description
1 polymer ?
#
loop_
_entity_poly.entity_id
_entity_poly.type
_entity_poly.pdbx_seq_one_letter_code
_entity_poly.pdbx_strand_id
1 'polypeptide(L)'
;MSALALLGAFGTLLGAGYGFLTLLARKETQLSLTEQIAFSWLLGTGAVSLLLWIFGLFVHGVLLPGLVSIICLSLGLVGWRRMVPRPLRRKPNLFEIFLGIIVFLEIAIVFYLSFVHTLGWDGLLNWEIKAHYAFANGGVIPATYFSDSGRAFSHPEYPLAIPFTELWLYLWLGEADQFWAKTIFPIFYVIGTFLVVALGKRFTGKTWNGLLMAAFLFFVPQITVEVGSAIAGYADFPLSIFYLATIGCLFCATEPKNDAFFRLYAACLALLPWVKRDGLILWIVAAACGVFVILRTKRSSRHFLALFPGLLIICGWRLYLSAMHAPQAAADFLPMNLETFSSHLDRILPLFSALLAEFHNLPIWSLFWFVVAVGVAYLLGQMRNPGTPVLLNALFVPIVLYLLIYVFSSWPNYLEHVGLSISRLLLHVAPVGFLIILLAVSRRRVKSPAPVHERGVTCTMAVSERTPVVELA
;
A
#
# COMPACT_ATOMS: atom_id res chain seq x y z
N MET A 1 31.63 0.26 -12.47
CA MET A 1 30.69 -0.86 -12.77
C MET A 1 29.38 -0.74 -11.99
N SER A 2 29.37 -0.14 -10.78
CA SER A 2 28.17 0.02 -9.93
C SER A 2 26.99 0.77 -10.56
N ALA A 3 27.20 1.92 -11.21
CA ALA A 3 26.09 2.74 -11.71
C ALA A 3 25.22 2.05 -12.80
N LEU A 4 25.86 1.35 -13.76
CA LEU A 4 25.13 0.64 -14.82
C LEU A 4 24.34 -0.56 -14.25
N ALA A 5 24.94 -1.28 -13.29
CA ALA A 5 24.27 -2.38 -12.59
C ALA A 5 23.03 -1.91 -11.82
N LEU A 6 23.12 -0.79 -11.10
CA LEU A 6 21.97 -0.19 -10.40
C LEU A 6 20.87 0.24 -11.35
N LEU A 7 21.24 0.89 -12.47
CA LEU A 7 20.29 1.26 -13.51
C LEU A 7 19.63 0.02 -14.13
N GLY A 8 20.37 -1.08 -14.29
CA GLY A 8 19.84 -2.37 -14.72
C GLY A 8 18.83 -2.95 -13.71
N ALA A 9 19.19 -2.97 -12.42
CA ALA A 9 18.33 -3.46 -11.34
C ALA A 9 17.01 -2.68 -11.27
N PHE A 10 17.08 -1.35 -11.17
CA PHE A 10 15.89 -0.51 -11.10
C PHE A 10 15.12 -0.46 -12.41
N GLY A 11 15.83 -0.43 -13.54
CA GLY A 11 15.22 -0.43 -14.87
C GLY A 11 14.41 -1.69 -15.16
N THR A 12 14.92 -2.86 -14.76
CA THR A 12 14.18 -4.13 -14.89
C THR A 12 13.00 -4.23 -13.94
N LEU A 13 13.15 -3.76 -12.69
CA LEU A 13 12.05 -3.70 -11.72
C LEU A 13 10.92 -2.78 -12.22
N LEU A 14 11.26 -1.55 -12.62
CA LEU A 14 10.29 -0.60 -13.18
C LEU A 14 9.70 -1.11 -14.50
N GLY A 15 10.50 -1.74 -15.35
CA GLY A 15 10.03 -2.32 -16.62
C GLY A 15 9.01 -3.44 -16.39
N ALA A 16 9.29 -4.38 -15.48
CA ALA A 16 8.39 -5.46 -15.12
C ALA A 16 7.06 -4.92 -14.58
N GLY A 17 7.14 -3.97 -13.63
CA GLY A 17 5.96 -3.36 -13.05
C GLY A 17 5.16 -2.51 -14.04
N TYR A 18 5.82 -1.81 -14.97
CA TYR A 18 5.13 -1.09 -16.04
C TYR A 18 4.41 -2.04 -17.00
N GLY A 19 5.05 -3.15 -17.36
CA GLY A 19 4.42 -4.24 -18.10
C GLY A 19 3.13 -4.72 -17.42
N PHE A 20 3.22 -5.03 -16.13
CA PHE A 20 2.06 -5.46 -15.35
C PHE A 20 0.98 -4.37 -15.24
N LEU A 21 1.38 -3.12 -15.01
CA LEU A 21 0.48 -1.97 -14.98
C LEU A 21 -0.33 -1.85 -16.29
N THR A 22 0.31 -1.95 -17.45
CA THR A 22 -0.39 -1.84 -18.75
C THR A 22 -1.34 -3.01 -19.01
N LEU A 23 -1.04 -4.20 -18.48
CA LEU A 23 -1.93 -5.37 -18.54
C LEU A 23 -3.18 -5.16 -17.67
N LEU A 24 -3.02 -4.56 -16.50
CA LEU A 24 -4.12 -4.28 -15.56
C LEU A 24 -4.96 -3.08 -15.99
N ALA A 25 -4.35 -1.92 -16.24
CA ALA A 25 -5.09 -0.71 -16.53
C ALA A 25 -5.82 -0.78 -17.89
N ARG A 26 -5.23 -1.46 -18.89
CA ARG A 26 -5.67 -1.45 -20.30
C ARG A 26 -5.73 -0.01 -20.86
N LYS A 27 -6.06 0.15 -22.15
CA LYS A 27 -6.17 1.49 -22.80
C LYS A 27 -7.28 2.38 -22.24
N GLU A 28 -8.10 1.85 -21.33
CA GLU A 28 -9.32 2.48 -20.81
C GLU A 28 -9.04 3.62 -19.82
N THR A 29 -7.85 3.68 -19.20
CA THR A 29 -7.57 4.64 -18.12
C THR A 29 -6.34 5.47 -18.42
N GLN A 30 -6.53 6.79 -18.51
CA GLN A 30 -5.42 7.74 -18.62
C GLN A 30 -4.76 7.92 -17.25
N LEU A 31 -3.72 7.13 -16.99
CA LEU A 31 -2.84 7.29 -15.84
C LEU A 31 -1.82 8.40 -16.10
N SER A 32 -1.64 9.29 -15.14
CA SER A 32 -0.58 10.30 -15.15
C SER A 32 0.81 9.66 -15.01
N LEU A 33 1.86 10.43 -15.32
CA LEU A 33 3.25 9.95 -15.19
C LEU A 33 3.59 9.53 -13.76
N THR A 34 3.13 10.29 -12.76
CA THR A 34 3.39 9.99 -11.35
C THR A 34 2.71 8.67 -10.95
N GLU A 35 1.49 8.41 -11.42
CA GLU A 35 0.83 7.11 -11.23
C GLU A 35 1.56 5.98 -11.93
N GLN A 36 1.99 6.20 -13.18
CA GLN A 36 2.71 5.18 -13.93
C GLN A 36 3.99 4.78 -13.20
N ILE A 37 4.80 5.74 -12.76
CA ILE A 37 6.03 5.46 -11.99
C ILE A 37 5.68 4.78 -10.67
N ALA A 38 4.71 5.31 -9.93
CA ALA A 38 4.31 4.78 -8.62
C ALA A 38 3.86 3.32 -8.69
N PHE A 39 2.89 3.01 -9.54
CA PHE A 39 2.41 1.64 -9.69
C PHE A 39 3.45 0.72 -10.33
N SER A 40 4.30 1.22 -11.24
CA SER A 40 5.37 0.40 -11.80
C SER A 40 6.39 0.00 -10.74
N TRP A 41 6.72 0.89 -9.80
CA TRP A 41 7.59 0.52 -8.69
C TRP A 41 6.93 -0.56 -7.81
N LEU A 42 5.72 -0.30 -7.31
CA LEU A 42 5.03 -1.22 -6.39
C LEU A 42 4.81 -2.61 -7.00
N LEU A 43 4.31 -2.64 -8.24
CA LEU A 43 4.06 -3.88 -8.95
C LEU A 43 5.36 -4.57 -9.37
N GLY A 44 6.41 -3.80 -9.68
CA GLY A 44 7.74 -4.31 -9.98
C GLY A 44 8.38 -4.99 -8.77
N THR A 45 8.40 -4.32 -7.62
CA THR A 45 8.86 -4.89 -6.33
C THR A 45 8.12 -6.19 -6.02
N GLY A 46 6.79 -6.20 -6.16
CA GLY A 46 5.99 -7.41 -5.96
C GLY A 46 6.32 -8.52 -6.96
N ALA A 47 6.39 -8.21 -8.26
CA ALA A 47 6.64 -9.19 -9.29
C ALA A 47 8.04 -9.80 -9.20
N VAL A 48 9.08 -8.97 -9.08
CA VAL A 48 10.48 -9.42 -9.01
C VAL A 48 10.70 -10.30 -7.78
N SER A 49 10.21 -9.86 -6.61
CA SER A 49 10.37 -10.65 -5.38
C SER A 49 9.60 -11.97 -5.42
N LEU A 50 8.37 -12.00 -5.95
CA LEU A 50 7.63 -13.25 -6.12
C LEU A 50 8.29 -14.18 -7.14
N LEU A 51 8.85 -13.65 -8.24
CA LEU A 51 9.57 -14.45 -9.23
C LEU A 51 10.85 -15.05 -8.65
N LEU A 52 11.63 -14.27 -7.91
CA LEU A 52 12.81 -14.77 -7.20
C LEU A 52 12.44 -15.88 -6.23
N TRP A 53 11.36 -15.73 -5.47
CA TRP A 53 10.89 -16.76 -4.55
C TRP A 53 10.40 -18.02 -5.26
N ILE A 54 9.54 -17.90 -6.26
CA ILE A 54 8.96 -19.05 -6.97
C ILE A 54 10.04 -19.80 -7.76
N PHE A 55 10.90 -19.09 -8.50
CA PHE A 55 11.97 -19.75 -9.26
C PHE A 55 13.09 -20.26 -8.37
N GLY A 56 13.35 -19.61 -7.24
CA GLY A 56 14.30 -20.07 -6.23
C GLY A 56 13.96 -21.44 -5.64
N LEU A 57 12.71 -21.92 -5.78
CA LEU A 57 12.34 -23.30 -5.43
C LEU A 57 12.93 -24.36 -6.37
N PHE A 58 13.32 -23.97 -7.59
CA PHE A 58 13.70 -24.89 -8.66
C PHE A 58 15.14 -24.65 -9.16
N VAL A 59 15.60 -23.41 -9.15
CA VAL A 59 16.90 -23.01 -9.68
C VAL A 59 17.64 -22.08 -8.71
N HIS A 60 18.97 -22.13 -8.76
CA HIS A 60 19.88 -21.30 -7.97
C HIS A 60 21.10 -20.88 -8.81
N GLY A 61 21.94 -20.02 -8.26
CA GLY A 61 23.12 -19.48 -8.93
C GLY A 61 22.73 -18.55 -10.09
N VAL A 62 23.55 -18.49 -11.14
CA VAL A 62 23.40 -17.54 -12.27
C VAL A 62 22.09 -17.74 -13.05
N LEU A 63 21.52 -18.96 -13.05
CA LEU A 63 20.28 -19.25 -13.77
C LEU A 63 19.07 -18.50 -13.19
N LEU A 64 19.01 -18.32 -11.87
CA LEU A 64 17.89 -17.66 -11.20
C LEU A 64 17.73 -16.19 -11.65
N PRO A 65 18.72 -15.29 -11.47
CA PRO A 65 18.59 -13.91 -11.96
C PRO A 65 18.47 -13.83 -13.48
N GLY A 66 19.03 -14.78 -14.23
CA GLY A 66 18.85 -14.87 -15.68
C GLY A 66 17.39 -15.05 -16.09
N LEU A 67 16.70 -16.04 -15.50
CA LEU A 67 15.27 -16.29 -15.77
C LEU A 67 14.39 -15.13 -15.34
N VAL A 68 14.63 -14.57 -14.15
CA VAL A 68 13.87 -13.41 -13.64
C VAL A 68 14.08 -12.20 -14.57
N SER A 69 15.31 -11.95 -15.02
CA SER A 69 15.61 -10.86 -15.96
C SER A 69 14.86 -11.02 -17.29
N ILE A 70 14.83 -12.23 -17.86
CA ILE A 70 14.11 -12.51 -19.12
C ILE A 70 12.62 -12.17 -18.98
N ILE A 71 11.99 -12.56 -17.87
CA ILE A 71 10.57 -12.23 -17.64
C ILE A 71 10.38 -10.73 -17.45
N CYS A 72 11.24 -10.07 -16.67
CA CYS A 72 11.16 -8.62 -16.45
C CYS A 72 11.29 -7.83 -17.76
N LEU A 73 12.25 -8.21 -18.61
CA LEU A 73 12.45 -7.60 -19.93
C LEU A 73 11.27 -7.89 -20.87
N SER A 74 10.72 -9.10 -20.84
CA SER A 74 9.54 -9.47 -21.63
C SER A 74 8.31 -8.67 -21.22
N LEU A 75 8.07 -8.51 -19.92
CA LEU A 75 7.00 -7.66 -19.38
C LEU A 75 7.23 -6.19 -19.76
N GLY A 76 8.46 -5.69 -19.63
CA GLY A 76 8.83 -4.34 -20.07
C GLY A 76 8.56 -4.10 -21.55
N LEU A 77 8.89 -5.06 -22.41
CA LEU A 77 8.61 -5.00 -23.84
C LEU A 77 7.10 -5.00 -24.14
N VAL A 78 6.31 -5.81 -23.41
CA VAL A 78 4.84 -5.78 -23.50
C VAL A 78 4.30 -4.40 -23.10
N GLY A 79 4.82 -3.82 -22.02
CA GLY A 79 4.48 -2.47 -21.58
C GLY A 79 4.80 -1.41 -22.64
N TRP A 80 6.01 -1.46 -23.21
CA TRP A 80 6.46 -0.57 -24.28
C TRP A 80 5.54 -0.63 -25.50
N ARG A 81 5.21 -1.84 -25.98
CA ARG A 81 4.31 -2.03 -27.13
C ARG A 81 2.89 -1.54 -26.87
N ARG A 82 2.47 -1.48 -25.61
CA ARG A 82 1.16 -0.99 -25.18
C ARG A 82 1.17 0.46 -24.72
N MET A 83 2.30 1.16 -24.86
CA MET A 83 2.45 2.53 -24.43
C MET A 83 1.40 3.41 -25.13
N VAL A 84 0.60 4.08 -24.33
CA VAL A 84 -0.42 5.00 -24.83
C VAL A 84 0.16 6.41 -24.85
N PRO A 85 -0.03 7.17 -25.95
CA PRO A 85 0.36 8.58 -26.01
C PRO A 85 -0.21 9.35 -24.82
N ARG A 86 0.62 10.19 -24.20
CA ARG A 86 0.21 10.96 -23.02
C ARG A 86 -0.68 12.12 -23.45
N PRO A 87 -1.74 12.45 -22.70
CA PRO A 87 -2.47 13.68 -22.93
C PRO A 87 -1.54 14.89 -22.74
N LEU A 88 -1.78 15.95 -23.52
CA LEU A 88 -1.04 17.21 -23.44
C LEU A 88 -0.97 17.71 -22.00
N ARG A 89 0.25 18.01 -21.55
CA ARG A 89 0.51 18.45 -20.18
C ARG A 89 -0.02 19.87 -20.01
N ARG A 90 -0.94 20.06 -19.06
CA ARG A 90 -1.32 21.40 -18.60
C ARG A 90 -0.06 22.11 -18.07
N LYS A 91 0.12 23.38 -18.41
CA LYS A 91 1.17 24.23 -17.82
C LYS A 91 0.91 24.39 -16.30
N PRO A 92 1.87 24.03 -15.44
CA PRO A 92 1.71 24.25 -14.00
C PRO A 92 1.66 25.74 -13.70
N ASN A 93 0.90 26.13 -12.68
CA ASN A 93 0.93 27.53 -12.21
C ASN A 93 2.13 27.77 -11.27
N LEU A 94 2.43 29.04 -10.98
CA LEU A 94 3.58 29.41 -10.11
C LEU A 94 3.51 28.76 -8.72
N PHE A 95 2.31 28.63 -8.15
CA PHE A 95 2.11 28.00 -6.84
C PHE A 95 2.40 26.49 -6.87
N GLU A 96 1.98 25.79 -7.92
CA GLU A 96 2.30 24.39 -8.16
C GLU A 96 3.80 24.19 -8.42
N ILE A 97 4.47 25.13 -9.09
CA ILE A 97 5.93 25.12 -9.26
C ILE A 97 6.61 25.27 -7.90
N PHE A 98 6.19 26.25 -7.10
CA PHE A 98 6.73 26.47 -5.75
C PHE A 98 6.59 25.24 -4.85
N LEU A 99 5.39 24.66 -4.76
CA LEU A 99 5.19 23.40 -4.02
C LEU A 99 6.00 22.24 -4.61
N GLY A 100 6.14 22.18 -5.93
CA GLY A 100 6.97 21.18 -6.60
C GLY A 100 8.46 21.30 -6.24
N ILE A 101 8.97 22.52 -6.07
CA ILE A 101 10.34 22.76 -5.60
C ILE A 101 10.51 22.31 -4.16
N ILE A 102 9.54 22.63 -3.28
CA ILE A 102 9.55 22.17 -1.87
C ILE A 102 9.62 20.64 -1.83
N VAL A 103 8.70 19.96 -2.50
CA VAL A 103 8.67 18.48 -2.56
C VAL A 103 9.96 17.90 -3.14
N PHE A 104 10.56 18.54 -4.13
CA PHE A 104 11.84 18.11 -4.69
C PHE A 104 12.98 18.22 -3.66
N LEU A 105 13.04 19.33 -2.91
CA LEU A 105 14.03 19.52 -1.85
C LEU A 105 13.83 18.50 -0.72
N GLU A 106 12.59 18.24 -0.31
CA GLU A 106 12.27 17.22 0.70
C GLU A 106 12.74 15.83 0.28
N ILE A 107 12.45 15.42 -0.97
CA ILE A 107 12.96 14.16 -1.52
C ILE A 107 14.48 14.13 -1.47
N ALA A 108 15.16 15.20 -1.89
CA ALA A 108 16.62 15.28 -1.84
C ALA A 108 17.18 15.14 -0.41
N ILE A 109 16.51 15.76 0.57
CA ILE A 109 16.87 15.64 1.99
C ILE A 109 16.66 14.20 2.47
N VAL A 110 15.54 13.55 2.14
CA VAL A 110 15.28 12.15 2.54
C VAL A 110 16.32 11.20 1.94
N PHE A 111 16.72 11.40 0.67
CA PHE A 111 17.84 10.64 0.09
C PHE A 111 19.15 10.91 0.82
N TYR A 112 19.49 12.18 1.08
CA TYR A 112 20.69 12.53 1.82
C TYR A 112 20.72 11.87 3.20
N LEU A 113 19.64 11.98 3.98
CA LEU A 113 19.52 11.36 5.30
C LEU A 113 19.64 9.83 5.22
N SER A 114 19.04 9.19 4.21
CA SER A 114 19.17 7.75 4.00
C SER A 114 20.63 7.31 3.77
N PHE A 115 21.46 8.14 3.14
CA PHE A 115 22.89 7.85 2.98
C PHE A 115 23.73 8.16 4.23
N VAL A 116 23.35 9.17 5.01
CA VAL A 116 24.03 9.54 6.25
C VAL A 116 23.79 8.52 7.36
N HIS A 117 22.57 7.98 7.45
CA HIS A 117 22.22 7.00 8.47
C HIS A 117 22.52 5.56 8.03
N THR A 118 22.89 4.72 9.00
CA THR A 118 22.92 3.26 8.81
C THR A 118 21.49 2.71 8.75
N LEU A 119 21.32 1.52 8.18
CA LEU A 119 20.04 0.82 8.35
C LEU A 119 19.81 0.65 9.87
N GLY A 120 18.59 0.90 10.32
CA GLY A 120 18.22 0.66 11.71
C GLY A 120 18.24 -0.84 12.02
N TRP A 121 18.14 -1.17 13.30
CA TRP A 121 18.31 -2.54 13.78
C TRP A 121 17.34 -3.54 13.13
N ASP A 122 16.06 -3.18 12.92
CA ASP A 122 15.07 -4.05 12.26
C ASP A 122 15.41 -4.21 10.77
N GLY A 123 15.84 -3.11 10.14
CA GLY A 123 16.38 -3.06 8.78
C GLY A 123 17.47 -4.11 8.54
N LEU A 124 18.47 -4.10 9.43
CA LEU A 124 19.58 -5.05 9.40
C LEU A 124 19.15 -6.48 9.73
N LEU A 125 18.49 -6.67 10.87
CA LEU A 125 18.35 -7.99 11.49
C LEU A 125 17.15 -8.78 10.98
N ASN A 126 16.16 -8.14 10.35
CA ASN A 126 14.97 -8.83 9.84
C ASN A 126 14.89 -8.84 8.31
N TRP A 127 15.44 -7.83 7.65
CA TRP A 127 15.27 -7.61 6.22
C TRP A 127 16.57 -7.87 5.44
N GLU A 128 17.61 -7.09 5.73
CA GLU A 128 18.88 -7.13 5.00
C GLU A 128 19.62 -8.46 5.19
N ILE A 129 19.61 -9.02 6.40
CA ILE A 129 20.25 -10.31 6.66
C ILE A 129 19.73 -11.40 5.71
N LYS A 130 18.42 -11.41 5.41
CA LYS A 130 17.82 -12.40 4.49
C LYS A 130 18.32 -12.21 3.07
N ALA A 131 18.48 -10.96 2.62
CA ALA A 131 19.05 -10.64 1.33
C ALA A 131 20.52 -11.11 1.23
N HIS A 132 21.32 -10.89 2.28
CA HIS A 132 22.70 -11.36 2.37
C HIS A 132 22.79 -12.90 2.34
N TYR A 133 21.96 -13.59 3.13
CA TYR A 133 21.92 -15.06 3.12
C TYR A 133 21.51 -15.59 1.74
N ALA A 134 20.50 -15.00 1.12
CA ALA A 134 20.08 -15.39 -0.21
C ALA A 134 21.19 -15.17 -1.24
N PHE A 135 21.84 -14.01 -1.23
CA PHE A 135 22.93 -13.68 -2.16
C PHE A 135 24.10 -14.66 -2.03
N ALA A 136 24.55 -14.93 -0.80
CA ALA A 136 25.63 -15.88 -0.52
C ALA A 136 25.33 -17.32 -0.95
N ASN A 137 24.05 -17.67 -1.10
CA ASN A 137 23.58 -19.00 -1.47
C ASN A 137 22.93 -19.03 -2.88
N GLY A 138 23.44 -18.20 -3.80
CA GLY A 138 23.02 -18.23 -5.21
C GLY A 138 21.59 -17.74 -5.44
N GLY A 139 21.11 -16.82 -4.60
CA GLY A 139 19.79 -16.19 -4.70
C GLY A 139 18.67 -16.90 -3.93
N VAL A 140 18.98 -17.90 -3.10
CA VAL A 140 17.99 -18.67 -2.33
C VAL A 140 18.37 -18.69 -0.85
N ILE A 141 17.41 -18.54 0.06
CA ILE A 141 17.65 -18.66 1.50
C ILE A 141 17.67 -20.15 1.88
N PRO A 142 18.75 -20.67 2.50
CA PRO A 142 18.82 -22.07 2.91
C PRO A 142 17.70 -22.47 3.87
N ALA A 143 17.19 -23.70 3.76
CA ALA A 143 16.17 -24.23 4.66
C ALA A 143 16.58 -24.13 6.15
N THR A 144 17.86 -24.32 6.43
CA THR A 144 18.44 -24.23 7.79
C THR A 144 18.26 -22.85 8.42
N TYR A 145 18.20 -21.77 7.64
CA TYR A 145 17.93 -20.43 8.18
C TYR A 145 16.51 -20.34 8.77
N PHE A 146 15.54 -21.04 8.17
CA PHE A 146 14.16 -21.04 8.64
C PHE A 146 13.97 -21.98 9.84
N SER A 147 14.58 -23.16 9.83
CA SER A 147 14.38 -24.16 10.89
C SER A 147 15.22 -23.93 12.16
N ASP A 148 16.28 -23.12 12.08
CA ASP A 148 17.18 -22.85 13.20
C ASP A 148 16.54 -21.91 14.23
N SER A 149 16.31 -22.41 15.45
CA SER A 149 15.79 -21.60 16.57
C SER A 149 16.72 -20.44 16.94
N GLY A 150 18.02 -20.56 16.69
CA GLY A 150 18.99 -19.47 16.86
C GLY A 150 18.75 -18.28 15.93
N ARG A 151 17.87 -18.42 14.92
CA ARG A 151 17.47 -17.36 13.99
C ARG A 151 16.12 -16.73 14.31
N ALA A 152 15.45 -17.13 15.39
CA ALA A 152 14.14 -16.60 15.77
C ALA A 152 14.13 -15.07 15.90
N PHE A 153 15.23 -14.45 16.36
CA PHE A 153 15.36 -13.00 16.46
C PHE A 153 15.22 -12.24 15.13
N SER A 154 15.45 -12.92 14.00
CA SER A 154 15.41 -12.35 12.64
C SER A 154 14.05 -12.48 11.96
N HIS A 155 13.04 -12.93 12.72
CA HIS A 155 11.69 -13.25 12.25
C HIS A 155 11.68 -13.99 10.91
N PRO A 156 12.17 -15.26 10.85
CA PRO A 156 12.24 -16.03 9.60
C PRO A 156 10.89 -16.15 8.88
N GLU A 157 9.78 -16.03 9.62
CA GLU A 157 8.42 -16.04 9.10
C GLU A 157 8.01 -14.77 8.35
N TYR A 158 8.77 -13.68 8.47
CA TYR A 158 8.46 -12.45 7.74
C TYR A 158 8.64 -12.65 6.22
N PRO A 159 7.66 -12.17 5.41
CA PRO A 159 7.69 -12.27 3.96
C PRO A 159 8.93 -11.66 3.29
N LEU A 160 9.16 -12.04 2.03
CA LEU A 160 10.42 -11.78 1.34
C LEU A 160 10.38 -10.61 0.34
N ALA A 161 9.32 -9.79 0.26
CA ALA A 161 9.29 -8.72 -0.73
C ALA A 161 10.45 -7.72 -0.62
N ILE A 162 10.69 -7.18 0.58
CA ILE A 162 11.79 -6.23 0.82
C ILE A 162 13.15 -6.93 0.71
N PRO A 163 13.40 -8.06 1.40
CA PRO A 163 14.66 -8.79 1.25
C PRO A 163 14.98 -9.17 -0.20
N PHE A 164 13.99 -9.55 -1.00
CA PHE A 164 14.24 -9.96 -2.39
C PHE A 164 14.34 -8.76 -3.34
N THR A 165 13.88 -7.59 -2.94
CA THR A 165 14.19 -6.35 -3.64
C THR A 165 15.65 -5.96 -3.41
N GLU A 166 16.16 -6.10 -2.18
CA GLU A 166 17.58 -5.92 -1.85
C GLU A 166 18.46 -6.97 -2.55
N LEU A 167 18.05 -8.24 -2.50
CA LEU A 167 18.72 -9.33 -3.21
C LEU A 167 18.83 -9.03 -4.71
N TRP A 168 17.77 -8.51 -5.32
CA TRP A 168 17.79 -8.16 -6.74
C TRP A 168 18.90 -7.16 -7.05
N LEU A 169 19.06 -6.12 -6.22
CA LEU A 169 20.16 -5.17 -6.34
C LEU A 169 21.52 -5.86 -6.19
N TYR A 170 21.68 -6.73 -5.19
CA TYR A 170 22.93 -7.46 -4.98
C TYR A 170 23.30 -8.36 -6.16
N LEU A 171 22.32 -9.05 -6.75
CA LEU A 171 22.53 -9.91 -7.92
C LEU A 171 23.00 -9.10 -9.15
N TRP A 172 22.52 -7.87 -9.33
CA TRP A 172 22.99 -6.98 -10.40
C TRP A 172 24.37 -6.38 -10.10
N LEU A 173 24.63 -6.00 -8.85
CA LEU A 173 25.90 -5.44 -8.42
C LEU A 173 27.02 -6.48 -8.43
N GLY A 174 26.69 -7.76 -8.21
CA GLY A 174 27.66 -8.83 -8.03
C GLY A 174 28.27 -8.87 -6.62
N GLU A 175 27.77 -8.05 -5.70
CA GLU A 175 28.18 -7.99 -4.31
C GLU A 175 27.00 -7.56 -3.42
N ALA A 176 27.04 -7.97 -2.14
CA ALA A 176 26.06 -7.58 -1.15
C ALA A 176 26.47 -6.25 -0.50
N ASP A 177 26.19 -5.14 -1.19
CA ASP A 177 26.54 -3.78 -0.76
C ASP A 177 25.34 -3.06 -0.13
N GLN A 178 25.35 -3.01 1.19
CA GLN A 178 24.36 -2.34 2.02
C GLN A 178 24.16 -0.85 1.66
N PHE A 179 25.22 -0.15 1.21
CA PHE A 179 25.13 1.27 0.84
C PHE A 179 24.13 1.48 -0.30
N TRP A 180 24.15 0.58 -1.30
CA TRP A 180 23.22 0.66 -2.42
C TRP A 180 21.83 0.15 -2.09
N ALA A 181 21.70 -0.89 -1.26
CA ALA A 181 20.40 -1.40 -0.81
C ALA A 181 19.56 -0.31 -0.11
N LYS A 182 20.20 0.59 0.65
CA LYS A 182 19.53 1.73 1.31
C LYS A 182 18.72 2.59 0.37
N THR A 183 19.07 2.69 -0.92
CA THR A 183 18.35 3.52 -1.89
C THR A 183 16.91 3.07 -2.15
N ILE A 184 16.55 1.83 -1.85
CA ILE A 184 15.19 1.30 -1.99
C ILE A 184 14.18 2.10 -1.15
N PHE A 185 14.54 2.43 0.08
CA PHE A 185 13.64 3.03 1.08
C PHE A 185 13.26 4.50 0.77
N PRO A 186 14.18 5.42 0.44
CA PRO A 186 13.82 6.76 -0.02
C PRO A 186 13.10 6.73 -1.38
N ILE A 187 13.29 5.69 -2.21
CA ILE A 187 12.44 5.52 -3.40
C ILE A 187 10.98 5.30 -2.99
N PHE A 188 10.67 4.50 -1.97
CA PHE A 188 9.29 4.38 -1.47
C PHE A 188 8.72 5.74 -1.00
N TYR A 189 9.54 6.67 -0.51
CA TYR A 189 9.10 8.03 -0.19
C TYR A 189 8.71 8.82 -1.45
N VAL A 190 9.51 8.74 -2.51
CA VAL A 190 9.15 9.31 -3.83
C VAL A 190 7.83 8.73 -4.33
N ILE A 191 7.64 7.41 -4.20
CA ILE A 191 6.44 6.71 -4.66
C ILE A 191 5.22 7.12 -3.83
N GLY A 192 5.34 7.21 -2.51
CA GLY A 192 4.28 7.71 -1.63
C GLY A 192 3.88 9.15 -2.00
N THR A 193 4.86 10.02 -2.17
CA THR A 193 4.67 11.40 -2.64
C THR A 193 3.95 11.47 -3.99
N PHE A 194 4.37 10.67 -4.97
CA PHE A 194 3.73 10.61 -6.29
C PHE A 194 2.28 10.12 -6.22
N LEU A 195 1.99 9.15 -5.35
CA LEU A 195 0.63 8.67 -5.10
C LEU A 195 -0.23 9.73 -4.43
N VAL A 196 0.26 10.42 -3.40
CA VAL A 196 -0.48 11.50 -2.74
C VAL A 196 -0.79 12.64 -3.72
N VAL A 197 0.18 13.04 -4.56
CA VAL A 197 -0.06 14.05 -5.61
C VAL A 197 -1.11 13.58 -6.61
N ALA A 198 -0.98 12.34 -7.10
CA ALA A 198 -1.89 11.77 -8.07
C ALA A 198 -3.32 11.61 -7.54
N LEU A 199 -3.47 11.00 -6.38
CA LEU A 199 -4.76 10.82 -5.70
C LEU A 199 -5.35 12.18 -5.31
N GLY A 200 -4.52 13.13 -4.86
CA GLY A 200 -4.87 14.54 -4.67
C GLY A 200 -5.54 15.16 -5.88
N LYS A 201 -4.90 15.02 -7.04
CA LYS A 201 -5.47 15.50 -8.30
C LYS A 201 -6.77 14.77 -8.66
N ARG A 202 -6.87 13.46 -8.44
CA ARG A 202 -8.09 12.70 -8.76
C ARG A 202 -9.27 13.06 -7.88
N PHE A 203 -9.04 13.13 -6.57
CA PHE A 203 -10.11 13.37 -5.59
C PHE A 203 -10.64 14.80 -5.71
N THR A 204 -9.75 15.76 -5.96
CA THR A 204 -10.07 17.19 -5.85
C THR A 204 -10.15 17.91 -7.20
N GLY A 205 -9.64 17.30 -8.27
CA GLY A 205 -9.46 17.93 -9.59
C GLY A 205 -8.31 18.94 -9.67
N LYS A 206 -7.59 19.18 -8.57
CA LYS A 206 -6.55 20.22 -8.47
C LYS A 206 -5.21 19.60 -8.04
N THR A 207 -4.16 19.77 -8.84
CA THR A 207 -2.84 19.20 -8.55
C THR A 207 -2.22 19.79 -7.28
N TRP A 208 -2.40 21.10 -7.04
CA TRP A 208 -1.84 21.76 -5.88
C TRP A 208 -2.30 21.18 -4.54
N ASN A 209 -3.53 20.63 -4.44
CA ASN A 209 -3.99 19.96 -3.21
C ASN A 209 -3.12 18.74 -2.90
N GLY A 210 -2.80 17.95 -3.93
CA GLY A 210 -1.92 16.79 -3.80
C GLY A 210 -0.48 17.19 -3.49
N LEU A 211 0.04 18.24 -4.14
CA LEU A 211 1.37 18.77 -3.87
C LEU A 211 1.49 19.33 -2.44
N LEU A 212 0.45 19.99 -1.94
CA LEU A 212 0.42 20.50 -0.57
C LEU A 212 0.45 19.35 0.46
N MET A 213 -0.35 18.29 0.23
CA MET A 213 -0.33 17.11 1.10
C MET A 213 1.01 16.37 1.03
N ALA A 214 1.61 16.29 -0.16
CA ALA A 214 2.95 15.73 -0.32
C ALA A 214 4.00 16.51 0.47
N ALA A 215 3.97 17.85 0.42
CA ALA A 215 4.87 18.68 1.22
C ALA A 215 4.71 18.42 2.73
N PHE A 216 3.47 18.19 3.19
CA PHE A 216 3.23 17.86 4.60
C PHE A 216 3.71 16.47 5.02
N LEU A 217 4.02 15.55 4.11
CA LEU A 217 4.61 14.25 4.48
C LEU A 217 5.94 14.44 5.20
N PHE A 218 6.75 15.43 4.78
CA PHE A 218 8.06 15.66 5.36
C PHE A 218 7.99 16.08 6.83
N PHE A 219 6.93 16.81 7.21
CA PHE A 219 6.71 17.35 8.54
C PHE A 219 6.06 16.37 9.53
N VAL A 220 5.97 15.09 9.17
CA VAL A 220 5.58 14.02 10.10
C VAL A 220 6.83 13.20 10.42
N PRO A 221 7.47 13.41 11.60
CA PRO A 221 8.73 12.75 11.94
C PRO A 221 8.69 11.22 11.83
N GLN A 222 7.56 10.59 12.18
CA GLN A 222 7.36 9.15 12.01
C GLN A 222 7.51 8.65 10.56
N ILE A 223 7.23 9.50 9.57
CA ILE A 223 7.38 9.18 8.14
C ILE A 223 8.81 9.39 7.66
N THR A 224 9.54 10.37 8.20
CA THR A 224 10.82 10.83 7.64
C THR A 224 12.07 10.44 8.41
N VAL A 225 12.06 10.52 9.74
CA VAL A 225 13.31 10.45 10.54
C VAL A 225 13.26 9.46 11.70
N GLU A 226 12.09 9.10 12.20
CA GLU A 226 11.96 8.17 13.33
C GLU A 226 12.18 6.70 12.93
N VAL A 227 12.17 5.82 13.92
CA VAL A 227 12.27 4.36 13.71
C VAL A 227 11.11 3.86 12.84
N GLY A 228 11.42 3.10 11.80
CA GLY A 228 10.43 2.59 10.83
C GLY A 228 10.12 3.53 9.66
N SER A 229 10.68 4.75 9.67
CA SER A 229 10.52 5.76 8.62
C SER A 229 11.16 5.38 7.28
N ALA A 230 11.00 6.26 6.28
CA ALA A 230 11.53 6.11 4.93
C ALA A 230 13.07 6.00 4.84
N ILE A 231 13.82 6.32 5.90
CA ILE A 231 15.28 6.26 5.91
C ILE A 231 15.83 5.07 6.71
N ALA A 232 14.98 4.41 7.51
CA ALA A 232 15.43 3.45 8.52
C ALA A 232 15.72 2.04 7.98
N GLY A 233 15.33 1.73 6.74
CA GLY A 233 15.53 0.40 6.18
C GLY A 233 14.44 -0.62 6.53
N TYR A 234 13.33 -0.17 7.10
CA TYR A 234 12.30 -1.08 7.63
C TYR A 234 11.22 -1.32 6.57
N ALA A 235 10.48 -2.43 6.69
CA ALA A 235 9.35 -2.70 5.82
C ALA A 235 8.07 -1.92 6.19
N ASP A 236 8.03 -1.23 7.33
CA ASP A 236 6.85 -0.48 7.80
C ASP A 236 6.42 0.61 6.80
N PHE A 237 7.35 1.48 6.41
CA PHE A 237 7.03 2.53 5.46
C PHE A 237 6.69 1.99 4.06
N PRO A 238 7.46 1.06 3.44
CA PRO A 238 7.03 0.38 2.22
C PRO A 238 5.62 -0.20 2.31
N LEU A 239 5.28 -0.91 3.39
CA LEU A 239 3.93 -1.46 3.60
C LEU A 239 2.87 -0.34 3.60
N SER A 240 3.15 0.78 4.26
CA SER A 240 2.24 1.93 4.29
C SER A 240 1.95 2.49 2.89
N ILE A 241 2.94 2.46 1.99
CA ILE A 241 2.78 2.92 0.60
C ILE A 241 2.00 1.92 -0.25
N PHE A 242 2.22 0.61 -0.07
CA PHE A 242 1.34 -0.40 -0.67
C PHE A 242 -0.11 -0.26 -0.17
N TYR A 243 -0.30 0.05 1.11
CA TYR A 243 -1.62 0.27 1.69
C TYR A 243 -2.28 1.55 1.16
N LEU A 244 -1.53 2.65 1.05
CA LEU A 244 -1.96 3.89 0.41
C LEU A 244 -2.47 3.63 -1.02
N ALA A 245 -1.68 2.92 -1.82
CA ALA A 245 -2.03 2.57 -3.19
C ALA A 245 -3.31 1.72 -3.25
N THR A 246 -3.43 0.74 -2.35
CA THR A 246 -4.59 -0.15 -2.24
C THR A 246 -5.86 0.66 -1.95
N ILE A 247 -5.86 1.44 -0.86
CA ILE A 247 -7.04 2.18 -0.41
C ILE A 247 -7.37 3.34 -1.36
N GLY A 248 -6.36 4.05 -1.87
CA GLY A 248 -6.54 5.10 -2.87
C GLY A 248 -7.17 4.60 -4.16
N CYS A 249 -6.73 3.43 -4.65
CA CYS A 249 -7.34 2.77 -5.80
C CYS A 249 -8.78 2.31 -5.51
N LEU A 250 -9.02 1.73 -4.34
CA LEU A 250 -10.36 1.30 -3.96
C LEU A 250 -11.33 2.49 -3.88
N PHE A 251 -10.87 3.62 -3.34
CA PHE A 251 -11.65 4.85 -3.30
C PHE A 251 -12.00 5.31 -4.73
N CYS A 252 -11.03 5.37 -5.65
CA CYS A 252 -11.28 5.67 -7.05
C CYS A 252 -12.23 4.67 -7.73
N ALA A 253 -12.21 3.41 -7.31
CA ALA A 253 -13.08 2.35 -7.82
C ALA A 253 -14.52 2.42 -7.28
N THR A 254 -14.81 3.29 -6.30
CA THR A 254 -16.20 3.53 -5.86
C THR A 254 -17.04 4.25 -6.91
N GLU A 255 -16.40 4.97 -7.83
CA GLU A 255 -17.07 5.58 -8.97
C GLU A 255 -17.46 4.52 -10.02
N PRO A 256 -18.69 4.59 -10.59
CA PRO A 256 -19.13 3.65 -11.62
C PRO A 256 -18.21 3.64 -12.85
N LYS A 257 -18.02 2.46 -13.45
CA LYS A 257 -17.21 2.21 -14.68
C LYS A 257 -15.68 2.37 -14.51
N ASN A 258 -15.17 2.50 -13.29
CA ASN A 258 -13.74 2.64 -13.04
C ASN A 258 -13.04 1.31 -12.71
N ASP A 259 -13.17 0.32 -13.59
CA ASP A 259 -12.70 -1.06 -13.33
C ASP A 259 -11.17 -1.20 -13.33
N ALA A 260 -10.46 -0.32 -14.01
CA ALA A 260 -8.99 -0.32 -13.98
C ALA A 260 -8.46 -0.06 -12.57
N PHE A 261 -9.02 0.91 -11.84
CA PHE A 261 -8.63 1.17 -10.46
C PHE A 261 -9.02 0.01 -9.53
N PHE A 262 -10.11 -0.71 -9.81
CA PHE A 262 -10.42 -1.92 -9.06
C PHE A 262 -9.37 -3.03 -9.28
N ARG A 263 -8.89 -3.19 -10.52
CA ARG A 263 -7.81 -4.14 -10.84
C ARG A 263 -6.48 -3.74 -10.20
N LEU A 264 -6.16 -2.45 -10.17
CA LEU A 264 -4.97 -1.94 -9.47
C LEU A 264 -5.08 -2.12 -7.96
N TYR A 265 -6.25 -1.84 -7.38
CA TYR A 265 -6.57 -2.15 -5.99
C TYR A 265 -6.29 -3.63 -5.70
N ALA A 266 -6.82 -4.55 -6.52
CA ALA A 266 -6.66 -5.98 -6.32
C ALA A 266 -5.20 -6.44 -6.39
N ALA A 267 -4.42 -5.88 -7.32
CA ALA A 267 -3.00 -6.18 -7.43
C ALA A 267 -2.19 -5.68 -6.23
N CYS A 268 -2.42 -4.44 -5.78
CA CYS A 268 -1.77 -3.90 -4.58
C CYS A 268 -2.22 -4.63 -3.31
N LEU A 269 -3.51 -4.96 -3.20
CA LEU A 269 -4.08 -5.75 -2.12
C LEU A 269 -3.33 -7.06 -1.99
N ALA A 270 -3.17 -7.81 -3.08
CA ALA A 270 -2.50 -9.11 -3.08
C ALA A 270 -1.06 -9.06 -2.51
N LEU A 271 -0.38 -7.93 -2.64
CA LEU A 271 1.00 -7.74 -2.20
C LEU A 271 1.13 -7.30 -0.73
N LEU A 272 0.07 -6.79 -0.10
CA LEU A 272 0.12 -6.40 1.33
C LEU A 272 0.70 -7.50 2.25
N PRO A 273 0.18 -8.75 2.24
CA PRO A 273 0.72 -9.82 3.09
C PRO A 273 2.11 -10.30 2.65
N TRP A 274 2.58 -9.90 1.45
CA TRP A 274 3.91 -10.23 0.94
C TRP A 274 5.00 -9.23 1.36
N VAL A 275 4.62 -8.03 1.79
CA VAL A 275 5.58 -6.98 2.18
C VAL A 275 6.06 -7.17 3.62
N LYS A 276 5.11 -7.41 4.53
CA LYS A 276 5.36 -7.59 5.96
C LYS A 276 4.21 -8.39 6.56
N ARG A 277 4.45 -9.10 7.67
CA ARG A 277 3.45 -9.91 8.38
C ARG A 277 2.21 -9.11 8.78
N ASP A 278 2.37 -7.87 9.26
CA ASP A 278 1.26 -6.97 9.61
C ASP A 278 0.38 -6.60 8.41
N GLY A 279 0.90 -6.77 7.19
CA GLY A 279 0.16 -6.60 5.96
C GLY A 279 -1.01 -7.57 5.82
N LEU A 280 -1.05 -8.68 6.57
CA LEU A 280 -2.21 -9.56 6.66
C LEU A 280 -3.42 -8.85 7.28
N ILE A 281 -3.21 -8.05 8.33
CA ILE A 281 -4.29 -7.30 8.99
C ILE A 281 -4.84 -6.25 8.02
N LEU A 282 -3.94 -5.53 7.36
CA LEU A 282 -4.30 -4.56 6.32
C LEU A 282 -5.03 -5.22 5.14
N TRP A 283 -4.60 -6.42 4.74
CA TRP A 283 -5.25 -7.20 3.70
C TRP A 283 -6.70 -7.55 4.08
N ILE A 284 -6.92 -8.05 5.30
CA ILE A 284 -8.27 -8.42 5.78
C ILE A 284 -9.19 -7.18 5.75
N VAL A 285 -8.72 -6.06 6.30
CA VAL A 285 -9.51 -4.82 6.34
C VAL A 285 -9.77 -4.27 4.94
N ALA A 286 -8.74 -4.20 4.09
CA ALA A 286 -8.89 -3.71 2.72
C ALA A 286 -9.75 -4.64 1.86
N ALA A 287 -9.67 -5.96 2.05
CA ALA A 287 -10.53 -6.94 1.39
C ALA A 287 -11.99 -6.78 1.83
N ALA A 288 -12.25 -6.61 3.13
CA ALA A 288 -13.60 -6.32 3.65
C ALA A 288 -14.15 -5.01 3.06
N CYS A 289 -13.33 -3.96 2.95
CA CYS A 289 -13.71 -2.74 2.25
C CYS A 289 -14.00 -2.99 0.76
N GLY A 290 -13.22 -3.85 0.10
CA GLY A 290 -13.46 -4.28 -1.29
C GLY A 290 -14.79 -4.99 -1.46
N VAL A 291 -15.10 -5.95 -0.59
CA VAL A 291 -16.40 -6.63 -0.54
C VAL A 291 -17.53 -5.63 -0.35
N PHE A 292 -17.40 -4.70 0.60
CA PHE A 292 -18.36 -3.63 0.80
C PHE A 292 -18.58 -2.82 -0.48
N VAL A 293 -17.52 -2.41 -1.18
CA VAL A 293 -17.64 -1.68 -2.45
C VAL A 293 -18.32 -2.52 -3.53
N ILE A 294 -17.96 -3.81 -3.69
CA ILE A 294 -18.61 -4.71 -4.65
C ILE A 294 -20.11 -4.77 -4.42
N LEU A 295 -20.52 -5.03 -3.18
CA LEU A 295 -21.93 -5.14 -2.79
C LEU A 295 -22.66 -3.80 -2.94
N ARG A 296 -22.06 -2.70 -2.45
CA ARG A 296 -22.68 -1.37 -2.43
C ARG A 296 -22.84 -0.78 -3.83
N THR A 297 -21.89 -1.04 -4.73
CA THR A 297 -21.93 -0.58 -6.13
C THR A 297 -22.58 -1.59 -7.08
N LYS A 298 -23.10 -2.72 -6.55
CA LYS A 298 -23.75 -3.80 -7.31
C LYS A 298 -22.88 -4.31 -8.47
N ARG A 299 -21.58 -4.41 -8.25
CA ARG A 299 -20.63 -4.98 -9.22
C ARG A 299 -20.89 -6.48 -9.39
N SER A 300 -20.52 -7.02 -10.56
CA SER A 300 -20.62 -8.45 -10.84
C SER A 300 -19.86 -9.29 -9.80
N SER A 301 -20.41 -10.45 -9.42
CA SER A 301 -19.78 -11.41 -8.50
C SER A 301 -18.37 -11.86 -8.91
N ARG A 302 -18.01 -11.74 -10.20
CA ARG A 302 -16.65 -12.00 -10.67
C ARG A 302 -15.59 -11.11 -10.00
N HIS A 303 -15.97 -9.95 -9.46
CA HIS A 303 -15.06 -9.07 -8.73
C HIS A 303 -14.55 -9.69 -7.42
N PHE A 304 -15.27 -10.66 -6.83
CA PHE A 304 -14.77 -11.39 -5.66
C PHE A 304 -13.51 -12.21 -5.98
N LEU A 305 -13.33 -12.64 -7.23
CA LEU A 305 -12.12 -13.35 -7.68
C LEU A 305 -10.87 -12.47 -7.56
N ALA A 306 -11.03 -11.15 -7.50
CA ALA A 306 -9.92 -10.22 -7.35
C ALA A 306 -9.25 -10.30 -5.96
N LEU A 307 -9.91 -10.90 -4.97
CA LEU A 307 -9.35 -11.14 -3.63
C LEU A 307 -8.46 -12.40 -3.60
N PHE A 308 -8.65 -13.31 -4.56
CA PHE A 308 -8.01 -14.63 -4.56
C PHE A 308 -6.48 -14.60 -4.65
N PRO A 309 -5.82 -13.72 -5.44
CA PRO A 309 -4.36 -13.71 -5.52
C PRO A 309 -3.67 -13.46 -4.17
N GLY A 310 -4.25 -12.61 -3.31
CA GLY A 310 -3.70 -12.39 -1.96
C GLY A 310 -3.82 -13.63 -1.07
N LEU A 311 -4.95 -14.35 -1.15
CA LEU A 311 -5.11 -15.63 -0.46
C LEU A 311 -4.09 -16.66 -0.92
N LEU A 312 -3.82 -16.74 -2.23
CA LEU A 312 -2.79 -17.63 -2.77
C LEU A 312 -1.40 -17.33 -2.20
N ILE A 313 -1.04 -16.05 -2.10
CA ILE A 313 0.25 -15.64 -1.52
C ILE A 313 0.30 -15.99 -0.02
N ILE A 314 -0.77 -15.70 0.74
CA ILE A 314 -0.85 -16.03 2.17
C ILE A 314 -0.70 -17.54 2.39
N CYS A 315 -1.48 -18.35 1.66
CA CYS A 315 -1.43 -19.80 1.76
C CYS A 315 -0.09 -20.36 1.28
N GLY A 316 0.40 -19.89 0.13
CA GLY A 316 1.69 -20.32 -0.42
C GLY A 316 2.86 -20.04 0.52
N TRP A 317 2.91 -18.85 1.13
CA TRP A 317 3.94 -18.51 2.11
C TRP A 317 3.84 -19.38 3.36
N ARG A 318 2.63 -19.61 3.89
CA ARG A 318 2.43 -20.50 5.05
C ARG A 318 2.82 -21.95 4.76
N LEU A 319 2.48 -22.46 3.58
CA LEU A 319 2.88 -23.80 3.15
C LEU A 319 4.40 -23.89 3.00
N TYR A 320 5.04 -22.87 2.44
CA TYR A 320 6.49 -22.79 2.35
C TYR A 320 7.17 -22.81 3.72
N LEU A 321 6.72 -21.97 4.66
CA LEU A 321 7.24 -21.96 6.03
C LEU A 321 7.05 -23.31 6.73
N SER A 322 5.89 -23.95 6.53
CA SER A 322 5.64 -25.29 7.06
C SER A 322 6.58 -26.33 6.47
N ALA A 323 6.84 -26.29 5.16
CA ALA A 323 7.77 -27.20 4.49
C ALA A 323 9.22 -26.98 4.94
N MET A 324 9.58 -25.75 5.28
CA MET A 324 10.90 -25.39 5.82
C MET A 324 11.02 -25.60 7.33
N HIS A 325 10.00 -26.18 7.98
CA HIS A 325 9.96 -26.39 9.43
C HIS A 325 10.27 -25.11 10.23
N ALA A 326 9.82 -23.96 9.73
CA ALA A 326 10.01 -22.70 10.42
C ALA A 326 9.31 -22.76 11.78
N PRO A 327 9.98 -22.41 12.89
CA PRO A 327 9.35 -22.40 14.19
C PRO A 327 8.17 -21.42 14.15
N GLN A 328 7.05 -21.83 14.74
CA GLN A 328 5.91 -20.94 14.87
C GLN A 328 6.36 -19.74 15.70
N ALA A 329 5.96 -18.53 15.29
CA ALA A 329 6.32 -17.24 15.89
C ALA A 329 5.68 -17.02 17.28
N ALA A 330 5.69 -18.06 18.12
CA ALA A 330 5.05 -18.17 19.41
C ALA A 330 5.87 -17.52 20.55
N ALA A 331 6.94 -16.77 20.22
CA ALA A 331 7.75 -16.12 21.24
C ALA A 331 7.09 -14.82 21.75
N ASP A 332 6.51 -13.99 20.89
CA ASP A 332 6.03 -12.63 21.24
C ASP A 332 4.56 -12.54 21.61
N PHE A 333 3.77 -13.56 21.27
CA PHE A 333 2.34 -13.59 21.52
C PHE A 333 1.89 -14.94 22.06
N LEU A 334 1.00 -14.87 23.05
CA LEU A 334 0.24 -15.99 23.58
C LEU A 334 -0.73 -16.53 22.53
N PRO A 335 -1.22 -17.78 22.69
CA PRO A 335 -2.24 -18.34 21.81
C PRO A 335 -3.48 -17.44 21.69
N MET A 336 -3.88 -17.13 20.45
CA MET A 336 -5.10 -16.35 20.18
C MET A 336 -6.34 -17.22 20.33
N ASN A 337 -6.83 -17.37 21.56
CA ASN A 337 -8.08 -18.07 21.87
C ASN A 337 -8.95 -17.25 22.85
N LEU A 338 -10.20 -17.68 23.04
CA LEU A 338 -11.15 -16.97 23.91
C LEU A 338 -10.73 -16.98 25.38
N GLU A 339 -10.05 -18.04 25.83
CA GLU A 339 -9.58 -18.18 27.19
C GLU A 339 -8.51 -17.12 27.51
N THR A 340 -7.44 -17.06 26.71
CA THR A 340 -6.37 -16.05 26.82
C THR A 340 -6.90 -14.63 26.65
N PHE A 341 -7.89 -14.43 25.77
CA PHE A 341 -8.53 -13.13 25.64
C PHE A 341 -9.26 -12.72 26.93
N SER A 342 -10.08 -13.62 27.47
CA SER A 342 -10.85 -13.37 28.69
C SER A 342 -9.97 -13.14 29.93
N SER A 343 -8.83 -13.83 30.01
CA SER A 343 -7.88 -13.70 31.12
C SER A 343 -7.05 -12.41 31.09
N HIS A 344 -7.10 -11.65 29.98
CA HIS A 344 -6.30 -10.44 29.77
C HIS A 344 -7.12 -9.21 29.38
N LEU A 345 -8.43 -9.23 29.62
CA LEU A 345 -9.32 -8.08 29.35
C LEU A 345 -8.91 -6.82 30.14
N ASP A 346 -8.26 -6.99 31.29
CA ASP A 346 -7.72 -5.92 32.11
C ASP A 346 -6.69 -5.05 31.37
N ARG A 347 -6.03 -5.60 30.34
CA ARG A 347 -5.04 -4.88 29.51
C ARG A 347 -5.68 -3.85 28.58
N ILE A 348 -6.98 -3.96 28.26
CA ILE A 348 -7.64 -3.12 27.24
C ILE A 348 -7.56 -1.62 27.59
N LEU A 349 -7.82 -1.25 28.84
CA LEU A 349 -7.85 0.15 29.25
C LEU A 349 -6.44 0.78 29.25
N PRO A 350 -5.40 0.15 29.84
CA PRO A 350 -4.01 0.62 29.70
C PRO A 350 -3.55 0.73 28.24
N LEU A 351 -3.90 -0.25 27.40
CA LEU A 351 -3.59 -0.21 25.97
C LEU A 351 -4.23 1.00 25.29
N PHE A 352 -5.52 1.25 25.55
CA PHE A 352 -6.21 2.42 25.00
C PHE A 352 -5.58 3.74 25.48
N SER A 353 -5.19 3.81 26.76
CA SER A 353 -4.46 4.97 27.30
C SER A 353 -3.12 5.18 26.58
N ALA A 354 -2.34 4.12 26.36
CA ALA A 354 -1.08 4.18 25.64
C ALA A 354 -1.26 4.64 24.18
N LEU A 355 -2.31 4.15 23.51
CA LEU A 355 -2.66 4.59 22.16
C LEU A 355 -3.04 6.07 22.11
N LEU A 356 -3.82 6.56 23.08
CA LEU A 356 -4.13 7.98 23.18
C LEU A 356 -2.88 8.81 23.43
N ALA A 357 -2.00 8.37 24.32
CA ALA A 357 -0.72 9.06 24.56
C ALA A 357 0.12 9.14 23.27
N GLU A 358 0.14 8.07 22.48
CA GLU A 358 0.84 8.04 21.19
C GLU A 358 0.27 9.05 20.19
N PHE A 359 -1.05 9.19 20.08
CA PHE A 359 -1.67 10.20 19.21
C PHE A 359 -1.33 11.65 19.62
N HIS A 360 -1.02 11.89 20.89
CA HIS A 360 -0.61 13.19 21.43
C HIS A 360 0.91 13.40 21.42
N ASN A 361 1.69 12.42 20.95
CA ASN A 361 3.14 12.50 20.90
C ASN A 361 3.60 13.45 19.78
N LEU A 362 3.62 14.75 20.08
CA LEU A 362 4.01 15.81 19.15
C LEU A 362 5.43 15.64 18.56
N PRO A 363 6.44 15.17 19.31
CA PRO A 363 7.75 14.84 18.73
C PRO A 363 7.69 13.83 17.57
N ILE A 364 6.83 12.82 17.65
CA ILE A 364 6.73 11.74 16.64
C ILE A 364 5.78 12.13 15.49
N TRP A 365 4.65 12.75 15.84
CA TRP A 365 3.53 12.96 14.89
C TRP A 365 3.30 14.41 14.53
N SER A 366 3.96 15.36 15.17
CA SER A 366 3.65 16.78 15.06
C SER A 366 2.13 17.00 15.27
N LEU A 367 1.46 17.78 14.41
CA LEU A 367 0.01 17.99 14.49
C LEU A 367 -0.80 16.98 13.65
N PHE A 368 -0.16 15.94 13.09
CA PHE A 368 -0.77 15.07 12.09
C PHE A 368 -2.09 14.47 12.54
N TRP A 369 -2.12 13.78 13.68
CA TRP A 369 -3.31 13.10 14.17
C TRP A 369 -4.45 14.06 14.54
N PHE A 370 -4.14 15.26 15.01
CA PHE A 370 -5.15 16.30 15.25
C PHE A 370 -5.80 16.76 13.94
N VAL A 371 -5.01 16.97 12.88
CA VAL A 371 -5.56 17.34 11.56
C VAL A 371 -6.35 16.19 10.94
N VAL A 372 -5.91 14.94 11.12
CA VAL A 372 -6.68 13.74 10.74
C VAL A 372 -8.02 13.71 11.48
N ALA A 373 -8.05 13.96 12.79
CA ALA A 373 -9.29 13.98 13.57
C ALA A 373 -10.29 15.03 13.06
N VAL A 374 -9.83 16.22 12.70
CA VAL A 374 -10.66 17.26 12.06
C VAL A 374 -11.19 16.78 10.71
N GLY A 375 -10.34 16.14 9.90
CA GLY A 375 -10.73 15.55 8.61
C GLY A 375 -11.79 14.45 8.77
N VAL A 376 -11.63 13.57 9.78
CA VAL A 376 -12.62 12.53 10.13
C VAL A 376 -13.94 13.18 10.51
N ALA A 377 -13.94 14.16 11.41
CA ALA A 377 -15.16 14.85 11.85
C ALA A 377 -15.93 15.46 10.66
N TYR A 378 -15.21 16.04 9.69
CA TYR A 378 -15.81 16.54 8.46
C TYR A 378 -16.40 15.42 7.57
N LEU A 379 -15.71 14.30 7.45
CA LEU A 379 -16.14 13.16 6.65
C LEU A 379 -17.32 12.39 7.25
N LEU A 380 -17.54 12.43 8.56
CA LEU A 380 -18.74 11.83 9.19
C LEU A 380 -20.04 12.41 8.62
N GLY A 381 -20.03 13.67 8.15
CA GLY A 381 -21.17 14.27 7.43
C GLY A 381 -21.38 13.73 5.99
N GLN A 382 -20.47 12.91 5.48
CA GLN A 382 -20.44 12.42 4.09
C GLN A 382 -20.58 10.89 3.97
N MET A 383 -21.12 10.23 4.98
CA MET A 383 -21.27 8.76 5.04
C MET A 383 -22.14 8.17 3.92
N ARG A 384 -22.93 9.00 3.22
CA ARG A 384 -23.71 8.57 2.04
C ARG A 384 -22.82 8.20 0.84
N ASN A 385 -21.63 8.79 0.72
CA ASN A 385 -20.67 8.43 -0.31
C ASN A 385 -19.98 7.12 0.07
N PRO A 386 -20.02 6.04 -0.75
CA PRO A 386 -19.36 4.78 -0.45
C PRO A 386 -17.84 4.87 -0.24
N GLY A 387 -17.16 5.89 -0.80
CA GLY A 387 -15.73 6.09 -0.56
C GLY A 387 -15.39 6.54 0.87
N THR A 388 -16.32 7.25 1.53
CA THR A 388 -16.13 7.72 2.91
C THR A 388 -15.99 6.60 3.94
N PRO A 389 -16.95 5.65 4.07
CA PRO A 389 -16.81 4.55 5.01
C PRO A 389 -15.60 3.67 4.67
N VAL A 390 -15.21 3.54 3.40
CA VAL A 390 -13.97 2.83 3.02
C VAL A 390 -12.76 3.48 3.69
N LEU A 391 -12.58 4.80 3.56
CA LEU A 391 -11.45 5.50 4.16
C LEU A 391 -11.46 5.44 5.70
N LEU A 392 -12.63 5.63 6.31
CA LEU A 392 -12.74 5.58 7.76
C LEU A 392 -12.46 4.17 8.31
N ASN A 393 -13.01 3.12 7.70
CA ASN A 393 -12.73 1.74 8.12
C ASN A 393 -11.27 1.36 7.86
N ALA A 394 -10.71 1.78 6.72
CA ALA A 394 -9.30 1.56 6.40
C ALA A 394 -8.33 2.28 7.35
N LEU A 395 -8.77 3.34 8.03
CA LEU A 395 -8.00 4.01 9.08
C LEU A 395 -8.22 3.34 10.45
N PHE A 396 -9.47 3.26 10.92
CA PHE A 396 -9.77 2.91 12.31
C PHE A 396 -9.68 1.41 12.61
N VAL A 397 -10.13 0.55 11.69
CA VAL A 397 -10.17 -0.90 11.97
C VAL A 397 -8.77 -1.48 12.17
N PRO A 398 -7.75 -1.15 11.35
CA PRO A 398 -6.39 -1.63 11.61
C PRO A 398 -5.82 -1.14 12.94
N ILE A 399 -6.08 0.11 13.32
CA ILE A 399 -5.62 0.67 14.61
C ILE A 399 -6.20 -0.14 15.78
N VAL A 400 -7.50 -0.45 15.72
CA VAL A 400 -8.15 -1.30 16.75
C VAL A 400 -7.57 -2.70 16.75
N LEU A 401 -7.38 -3.32 15.59
CA LEU A 401 -6.82 -4.67 15.50
C LEU A 401 -5.37 -4.72 15.99
N TYR A 402 -4.55 -3.71 15.68
CA TYR A 402 -3.19 -3.58 16.23
C TYR A 402 -3.21 -3.46 17.75
N LEU A 403 -4.13 -2.67 18.30
CA LEU A 403 -4.29 -2.56 19.75
C LEU A 403 -4.66 -3.89 20.40
N LEU A 404 -5.60 -4.62 19.81
CA LEU A 404 -6.09 -5.90 20.33
C LEU A 404 -5.03 -6.99 20.32
N ILE A 405 -4.05 -6.93 19.41
CA ILE A 405 -2.95 -7.91 19.37
C ILE A 405 -2.11 -7.87 20.65
N TYR A 406 -1.92 -6.69 21.27
CA TYR A 406 -1.15 -6.58 22.51
C TYR A 406 -1.86 -7.17 23.74
N VAL A 407 -3.17 -7.43 23.67
CA VAL A 407 -3.87 -8.24 24.71
C VAL A 407 -3.18 -9.60 24.83
N PHE A 408 -2.75 -10.15 23.69
CA PHE A 408 -2.06 -11.44 23.60
C PHE A 408 -0.54 -11.32 23.74
N SER A 409 0.03 -10.17 24.11
CA SER A 409 1.48 -10.06 24.30
C SER A 409 1.98 -11.05 25.35
N SER A 410 3.02 -11.82 25.02
CA SER A 410 3.70 -12.75 25.94
C SER A 410 4.77 -12.05 26.79
N TRP A 411 5.07 -10.78 26.52
CA TRP A 411 6.12 -10.03 27.22
C TRP A 411 5.75 -9.84 28.69
N PRO A 412 6.73 -9.94 29.63
CA PRO A 412 6.49 -9.69 31.05
C PRO A 412 5.87 -8.31 31.30
N ASN A 413 6.34 -7.30 30.56
CA ASN A 413 5.74 -5.97 30.49
C ASN A 413 5.20 -5.72 29.07
N TYR A 414 3.90 -5.94 28.88
CA TYR A 414 3.26 -5.73 27.58
C TYR A 414 3.28 -4.26 27.13
N LEU A 415 3.39 -3.30 28.04
CA LEU A 415 3.46 -1.87 27.68
C LEU A 415 4.82 -1.49 27.09
N GLU A 416 5.90 -2.18 27.43
CA GLU A 416 7.19 -2.04 26.74
C GLU A 416 7.10 -2.54 25.30
N HIS A 417 6.43 -3.68 25.09
CA HIS A 417 6.16 -4.19 23.74
C HIS A 417 5.38 -3.16 22.91
N VAL A 418 4.35 -2.53 23.49
CA VAL A 418 3.60 -1.43 22.86
C VAL A 418 4.52 -0.24 22.55
N GLY A 419 5.29 0.23 23.53
CA GLY A 419 6.17 1.40 23.36
C GLY A 419 7.22 1.23 22.26
N LEU A 420 7.68 0.01 21.99
CA LEU A 420 8.66 -0.28 20.93
C LEU A 420 8.06 -0.35 19.52
N SER A 421 6.74 -0.52 19.38
CA SER A 421 6.15 -0.89 18.08
C SER A 421 4.89 -0.12 17.68
N ILE A 422 4.19 0.55 18.60
CA ILE A 422 2.92 1.22 18.28
C ILE A 422 3.06 2.33 17.23
N SER A 423 4.11 3.14 17.29
CA SER A 423 4.36 4.21 16.32
C SER A 423 4.56 3.66 14.90
N ARG A 424 5.27 2.54 14.79
CA ARG A 424 5.49 1.79 13.53
C ARG A 424 4.18 1.18 12.99
N LEU A 425 3.33 0.63 13.86
CA LEU A 425 2.03 0.11 13.45
C LEU A 425 1.09 1.21 12.96
N LEU A 426 1.09 2.37 13.62
CA LEU A 426 0.33 3.54 13.19
C LEU A 426 0.85 4.13 11.86
N LEU A 427 2.16 4.02 11.60
CA LEU A 427 2.75 4.46 10.33
C LEU A 427 2.11 3.76 9.12
N HIS A 428 1.70 2.49 9.26
CA HIS A 428 1.05 1.74 8.18
C HIS A 428 -0.21 2.44 7.64
N VAL A 429 -0.98 3.12 8.51
CA VAL A 429 -2.24 3.78 8.15
C VAL A 429 -2.11 5.29 8.01
N ALA A 430 -1.00 5.89 8.42
CA ALA A 430 -0.79 7.34 8.35
C ALA A 430 -0.99 7.92 6.93
N PRO A 431 -0.50 7.30 5.83
CA PRO A 431 -0.81 7.79 4.49
C PRO A 431 -2.32 7.86 4.15
N VAL A 432 -3.15 6.99 4.72
CA VAL A 432 -4.62 7.05 4.56
C VAL A 432 -5.19 8.27 5.30
N GLY A 433 -4.60 8.64 6.44
CA GLY A 433 -4.90 9.89 7.13
C GLY A 433 -4.70 11.12 6.24
N PHE A 434 -3.63 11.17 5.44
CA PHE A 434 -3.43 12.23 4.45
C PHE A 434 -4.53 12.28 3.37
N LEU A 435 -5.05 11.13 2.93
CA LEU A 435 -6.19 11.09 2.00
C LEU A 435 -7.48 11.66 2.63
N ILE A 436 -7.68 11.44 3.93
CA ILE A 436 -8.80 12.01 4.68
C ILE A 436 -8.67 13.54 4.77
N ILE A 437 -7.49 14.05 5.13
CA ILE A 437 -7.20 15.50 5.20
C ILE A 437 -7.42 16.14 3.83
N LEU A 438 -6.86 15.53 2.78
CA LEU A 438 -6.99 15.97 1.40
C LEU A 438 -8.46 16.14 0.97
N LEU A 439 -9.31 15.15 1.26
CA LEU A 439 -10.73 15.21 0.93
C LEU A 439 -11.44 16.31 1.71
N ALA A 440 -11.12 16.47 3.00
CA ALA A 440 -11.70 17.51 3.84
C ALA A 440 -11.37 18.93 3.34
N VAL A 441 -10.12 19.17 2.92
CA VAL A 441 -9.68 20.47 2.37
C VAL A 441 -10.35 20.79 1.03
N SER A 442 -10.67 19.78 0.23
CA SER A 442 -11.13 19.98 -1.14
C SER A 442 -12.51 20.65 -1.31
N ARG A 443 -13.31 20.79 -0.23
CA ARG A 443 -14.70 21.33 -0.19
C ARG A 443 -15.65 20.79 -1.27
N ARG A 444 -15.28 19.71 -1.98
CA ARG A 444 -16.15 19.07 -2.95
C ARG A 444 -17.14 18.24 -2.15
N ARG A 445 -18.35 18.77 -1.90
CA ARG A 445 -19.49 17.90 -1.57
C ARG A 445 -19.59 16.91 -2.73
N VAL A 446 -19.27 15.64 -2.47
CA VAL A 446 -19.46 14.58 -3.44
C VAL A 446 -20.94 14.62 -3.80
N LYS A 447 -21.24 14.92 -5.08
CA LYS A 447 -22.61 15.01 -5.57
C LYS A 447 -23.29 13.69 -5.19
N SER A 448 -24.27 13.76 -4.29
CA SER A 448 -25.11 12.60 -4.02
C SER A 448 -25.73 12.17 -5.35
N PRO A 449 -25.82 10.86 -5.66
CA PRO A 449 -26.67 10.42 -6.74
C PRO A 449 -28.06 10.99 -6.44
N ALA A 450 -28.61 11.76 -7.39
CA ALA A 450 -29.95 12.30 -7.26
C ALA A 450 -30.90 11.13 -6.93
N PRO A 451 -31.84 11.29 -5.99
CA PRO A 451 -32.88 10.28 -5.82
C PRO A 451 -33.55 10.11 -7.19
N VAL A 452 -33.60 8.88 -7.67
CA VAL A 452 -34.45 8.52 -8.80
C VAL A 452 -35.86 8.85 -8.33
N HIS A 453 -36.38 10.02 -8.75
CA HIS A 453 -37.80 10.25 -8.69
C HIS A 453 -38.41 9.20 -9.62
N GLU A 454 -38.95 8.14 -9.02
CA GLU A 454 -40.03 7.39 -9.63
C GLU A 454 -41.10 8.42 -10.00
N ARG A 455 -41.11 8.80 -11.28
CA ARG A 455 -42.25 9.51 -11.86
C ARG A 455 -43.42 8.56 -11.71
N GLY A 456 -44.30 8.87 -10.76
CA GLY A 456 -45.62 8.27 -10.66
C GLY A 456 -46.28 8.32 -12.02
N VAL A 457 -46.67 7.15 -12.52
CA VAL A 457 -47.55 7.03 -13.67
C VAL A 457 -48.95 7.31 -13.15
N THR A 458 -49.39 8.56 -13.20
CA THR A 458 -50.81 8.91 -13.17
C THR A 458 -51.28 8.99 -14.61
N CYS A 459 -51.88 7.89 -15.09
CA CYS A 459 -52.68 7.88 -16.31
C CYS A 459 -54.04 8.50 -15.99
N THR A 460 -54.20 9.79 -16.28
CA THR A 460 -55.51 10.43 -16.38
C THR A 460 -55.56 11.28 -17.65
N MET A 461 -56.58 10.98 -18.46
CA MET A 461 -57.19 11.79 -19.52
C MET A 461 -56.50 11.83 -20.90
N ALA A 462 -56.95 10.93 -21.79
CA ALA A 462 -57.04 11.21 -23.22
C ALA A 462 -58.49 11.64 -23.52
N VAL A 463 -58.68 12.94 -23.74
CA VAL A 463 -59.86 13.51 -24.41
C VAL A 463 -59.56 13.40 -25.91
N SER A 464 -60.35 12.63 -26.63
CA SER A 464 -60.33 12.57 -28.09
C SER A 464 -61.68 13.06 -28.61
N GLU A 465 -61.58 14.09 -29.44
CA GLU A 465 -62.63 14.85 -30.10
C GLU A 465 -63.58 13.95 -30.90
N ARG A 466 -64.89 14.17 -30.72
CA ARG A 466 -65.91 13.70 -31.65
C ARG A 466 -66.14 14.76 -32.72
N THR A 467 -65.88 14.36 -33.96
CA THR A 467 -66.23 15.03 -35.23
C THR A 467 -67.73 15.32 -35.36
N PRO A 468 -68.15 16.46 -35.93
CA PRO A 468 -69.52 16.67 -36.35
C PRO A 468 -69.76 16.20 -37.80
N VAL A 469 -70.89 15.50 -37.92
CA VAL A 469 -71.83 15.36 -39.04
C VAL A 469 -71.54 16.16 -40.32
N VAL A 470 -71.50 15.45 -41.46
CA VAL A 470 -71.93 15.96 -42.77
C VAL A 470 -72.81 14.88 -43.43
N GLU A 471 -74.08 15.22 -43.65
CA GLU A 471 -75.04 14.54 -44.54
C GLU A 471 -74.69 14.83 -46.01
N LEU A 472 -74.94 13.88 -46.92
CA LEU A 472 -76.01 13.98 -47.92
C LEU A 472 -75.98 12.85 -48.98
N ALA A 473 -77.21 12.40 -49.29
CA ALA A 473 -77.75 11.80 -50.52
C ALA A 473 -77.29 10.39 -50.95
#